data_AF-A0A399QMS9-F1
#
_entry.id   AF-A0A399QMS9-F1
#
_cell.length_a   1.000
_cell.length_b   1.000
_cell.length_c   1.000
_cell.angle_alpha   90.00
_cell.angle_beta   90.00
_cell.angle_gamma   90.00
#
_symmetry.space_group_name_H-M   'P 1'
#
loop_
_entity.id
_entity.type
_entity.pdbx_description
1 polymer ?
#
loop_
_entity_poly.entity_id
_entity_poly.type
_entity_poly.pdbx_seq_one_letter_code
_entity_poly.pdbx_strand_id
1 'polypeptide(L)' 'RPGHADSAVVRVVARGADGAVRALNHFNKKAKGELVRALILAGRDLGSVAELLEWAADAGIELTRGDSGELVLVAAAH' A
#
# COMPACT_ATOMS: atom_id res chain seq x y z
N ARG A 1 -11.35 13.31 -4.76
CA ARG A 1 -10.98 12.98 -3.37
C ARG A 1 -11.81 11.77 -2.97
N PRO A 2 -11.26 10.82 -2.21
CA PRO A 2 -12.05 9.67 -1.80
C PRO A 2 -13.17 10.17 -0.85
N GLY A 3 -14.33 9.52 -0.93
CA GLY A 3 -15.63 10.10 -0.50
C GLY A 3 -15.99 9.88 0.97
N HIS A 4 -15.17 9.18 1.75
CA HIS A 4 -15.39 8.87 3.17
C HIS A 4 -14.29 9.51 4.03
N ALA A 5 -14.61 9.90 5.26
CA ALA A 5 -13.64 10.52 6.17
C ALA A 5 -12.36 9.66 6.37
N ASP A 6 -12.52 8.33 6.33
CA ASP A 6 -11.44 7.36 6.58
C ASP A 6 -10.83 6.79 5.31
N SER A 7 -11.17 7.36 4.15
CA SER A 7 -10.69 6.86 2.86
C SER A 7 -9.36 7.50 2.47
N ALA A 8 -8.38 6.67 2.11
CA ALA A 8 -7.05 7.11 1.71
C ALA A 8 -6.77 6.78 0.23
N VAL A 9 -6.01 7.65 -0.43
CA VAL A 9 -5.49 7.38 -1.78
C VAL A 9 -4.24 6.51 -1.65
N VAL A 10 -4.16 5.40 -2.40
CA VAL A 10 -2.96 4.56 -2.45
C VAL A 10 -2.16 4.87 -3.72
N ARG A 11 -0.94 5.37 -3.53
CA ARG A 11 0.07 5.59 -4.56
C ARG A 11 1.02 4.41 -4.59
N VAL A 12 1.20 3.81 -5.76
CA VAL A 12 2.13 2.69 -5.91
C VAL A 12 3.42 3.20 -6.53
N VAL A 13 4.51 2.75 -5.94
CA VAL A 13 5.88 3.03 -6.36
C VAL A 13 6.64 1.71 -6.43
N ALA A 14 7.81 1.70 -7.05
CA ALA A 14 8.72 0.58 -6.99
C ALA A 14 10.13 1.05 -6.69
N ARG A 15 10.90 0.19 -6.05
CA ARG A 15 12.31 0.39 -5.80
C ARG A 15 13.10 -0.01 -7.05
N GLY A 16 13.80 0.95 -7.65
CA GLY A 16 14.74 0.70 -8.73
C GLY A 16 15.99 -0.02 -8.22
N ALA A 17 16.79 -0.55 -9.14
CA ALA A 17 18.07 -1.21 -8.83
C ALA A 17 19.10 -0.26 -8.15
N ASP A 18 18.90 1.04 -8.30
CA ASP A 18 19.64 2.13 -7.64
C ASP A 18 19.10 2.49 -6.25
N GLY A 19 18.09 1.75 -5.75
CA GLY A 19 17.40 2.02 -4.50
C GLY A 19 16.38 3.16 -4.58
N ALA A 20 16.27 3.85 -5.72
CA ALA A 20 15.37 4.98 -5.89
C ALA A 20 13.92 4.53 -6.03
N VAL A 21 13.01 5.21 -5.33
CA VAL A 21 11.57 4.92 -5.36
C VAL A 21 10.90 5.73 -6.46
N ARG A 22 10.33 5.06 -7.47
CA ARG A 22 9.71 5.71 -8.64
C ARG A 22 8.29 5.22 -8.87
N ALA A 23 7.41 6.11 -9.35
CA ALA A 23 6.05 5.74 -9.74
C ALA A 23 6.05 4.88 -11.02
N LEU A 24 5.24 3.82 -11.05
CA LEU A 24 5.15 2.90 -12.19
C LEU A 24 3.70 2.69 -12.62
N ASN A 25 3.37 2.97 -13.89
CA ASN A 25 1.98 2.97 -14.36
C ASN A 25 1.36 1.54 -14.44
N HIS A 26 2.08 0.55 -14.96
CA HIS A 26 1.56 -0.82 -15.13
C HIS A 26 1.59 -1.67 -13.85
N PHE A 27 2.44 -1.31 -12.88
CA PHE A 27 2.57 -2.01 -11.60
C PHE A 27 1.48 -1.62 -10.59
N ASN A 28 0.83 -0.47 -10.82
CA ASN A 28 -0.27 0.02 -9.99
C ASN A 28 -1.36 -1.03 -9.75
N LYS A 29 -1.79 -1.73 -10.80
CA LYS A 29 -2.90 -2.70 -10.73
C LYS A 29 -2.49 -3.96 -9.98
N LYS A 30 -1.31 -4.49 -10.30
CA LYS A 30 -0.80 -5.72 -9.69
C LYS A 30 -0.59 -5.54 -8.19
N ALA A 31 0.18 -4.52 -7.79
CA ALA A 31 0.48 -4.27 -6.38
C ALA A 31 -0.78 -4.02 -5.55
N LYS A 32 -1.74 -3.25 -6.07
CA LYS A 32 -3.04 -3.05 -5.40
C LYS A 32 -3.83 -4.35 -5.27
N GLY A 33 -3.82 -5.19 -6.30
CA GLY A 33 -4.46 -6.51 -6.27
C GLY A 33 -3.82 -7.45 -5.24
N GLU A 34 -2.49 -7.46 -5.15
CA GLU A 34 -1.75 -8.24 -4.16
C GLU A 34 -2.04 -7.77 -2.73
N LEU A 35 -2.06 -6.46 -2.48
CA LEU A 35 -2.45 -5.89 -1.18
C LEU A 35 -3.88 -6.32 -0.79
N VAL A 36 -4.85 -6.16 -1.69
CA VAL A 36 -6.25 -6.54 -1.43
C VAL A 36 -6.37 -8.05 -1.21
N ARG A 37 -5.65 -8.87 -1.98
CA ARG A 37 -5.62 -10.32 -1.80
C ARG A 37 -5.05 -10.70 -0.43
N ALA A 38 -3.94 -10.07 -0.02
CA ALA A 38 -3.32 -10.31 1.28
C ALA A 38 -4.26 -9.94 2.43
N LEU A 39 -4.97 -8.80 2.32
CA LEU A 39 -5.99 -8.39 3.29
C LEU A 39 -7.12 -9.41 3.42
N ILE A 40 -7.67 -9.87 2.30
CA ILE A 40 -8.74 -10.87 2.29
C ILE A 40 -8.27 -12.18 2.94
N LEU A 41 -7.06 -12.64 2.61
CA LEU A 41 -6.51 -13.88 3.16
C LEU A 41 -6.15 -13.78 4.64
N ALA A 42 -5.75 -12.60 5.11
CA ALA A 42 -5.46 -12.37 6.52
C ALA A 42 -6.73 -12.45 7.39
N GLY A 43 -7.91 -12.18 6.81
CA GLY A 43 -9.20 -12.28 7.50
C GLY A 43 -9.30 -11.37 8.73
N ARG A 44 -8.55 -10.26 8.75
CA ARG A 44 -8.49 -9.32 9.87
C ARG A 44 -9.59 -8.28 9.73
N ASP A 45 -10.27 -8.00 10.84
CA ASP A 45 -11.14 -6.85 10.96
C ASP A 45 -10.27 -5.64 11.34
N LEU A 46 -10.08 -4.71 10.41
CA LEU A 46 -9.25 -3.52 10.59
C LEU A 46 -10.18 -2.31 10.59
N GLY A 47 -10.22 -1.59 11.72
CA GLY A 47 -11.09 -0.45 11.93
C GLY A 47 -10.48 0.89 11.50
N SER A 48 -9.17 0.93 11.22
CA SER A 48 -8.47 2.18 10.94
C SER A 48 -7.28 2.03 9.98
N VAL A 49 -6.86 3.16 9.38
CA VAL A 49 -5.62 3.23 8.58
C VAL A 49 -4.38 2.94 9.43
N ALA A 50 -4.40 3.25 10.73
CA ALA A 50 -3.29 2.93 11.63
C ALA A 50 -3.14 1.41 11.77
N GLU A 51 -4.22 0.70 12.05
CA GLU A 51 -4.24 -0.76 12.13
C GLU A 51 -3.83 -1.41 10.79
N LEU A 52 -4.23 -0.83 9.66
CA LEU A 52 -3.79 -1.28 8.33
C LEU A 52 -2.26 -1.19 8.17
N LEU A 53 -1.64 -0.11 8.63
CA LEU A 53 -0.19 0.11 8.51
C LEU A 53 0.58 -0.84 9.43
N GLU A 54 0.09 -1.04 10.65
CA GLU A 54 0.66 -1.99 11.61
C GLU A 54 0.61 -3.42 11.06
N TRP A 55 -0.57 -3.86 10.58
CA TRP A 55 -0.71 -5.17 9.95
C TRP A 55 0.19 -5.32 8.71
N ALA A 56 0.29 -4.29 7.86
CA ALA A 56 1.12 -4.35 6.67
C ALA A 56 2.60 -4.56 7.02
N ALA A 57 3.10 -3.86 8.05
CA ALA A 57 4.46 -4.03 8.55
C ALA A 57 4.70 -5.46 9.05
N ASP A 58 3.78 -6.02 9.85
CA ASP A 58 3.85 -7.40 10.34
C ASP A 58 3.81 -8.44 9.20
N ALA A 59 3.05 -8.13 8.13
CA ALA A 59 2.93 -8.98 6.95
C ALA A 59 4.10 -8.82 5.95
N GLY A 60 5.09 -7.96 6.24
CA GLY A 60 6.21 -7.69 5.34
C GLY A 60 5.83 -6.89 4.08
N ILE A 61 4.69 -6.19 4.12
CA ILE A 61 4.21 -5.32 3.05
C ILE A 61 4.67 -3.90 3.33
N GLU A 62 5.48 -3.34 2.44
CA GLU A 62 6.00 -1.97 2.59
C GLU A 62 4.90 -0.95 2.19
N LEU A 63 4.05 -0.63 3.17
CA LEU A 63 2.97 0.36 3.08
C LEU A 63 3.20 1.44 4.15
N THR A 64 3.33 2.69 3.72
CA THR A 64 3.63 3.82 4.62
C THR A 64 2.71 5.02 4.36
N ARG A 65 2.70 6.00 5.26
CA ARG A 65 2.06 7.30 5.02
C ARG A 65 2.98 8.19 4.19
N GLY A 66 2.42 8.82 3.16
CA GLY A 66 3.05 9.89 2.41
C GLY A 66 2.76 11.26 3.01
N ASP A 67 3.52 12.26 2.55
CA ASP A 67 3.51 13.62 3.11
C ASP A 67 2.17 14.35 2.97
N SER A 68 1.34 14.00 1.98
CA SER A 68 0.03 14.63 1.76
C SER A 68 -1.15 13.79 2.26
N GLY A 69 -0.87 12.80 3.11
CA GLY A 69 -1.87 11.91 3.70
C GLY A 69 -2.31 10.77 2.79
N GLU A 70 -1.68 10.59 1.62
CA GLU A 70 -1.82 9.35 0.87
C GLU A 70 -1.09 8.19 1.56
N LEU A 71 -1.40 6.98 1.15
CA LEU A 71 -0.59 5.80 1.44
C LEU A 71 0.35 5.53 0.27
N VAL A 72 1.59 5.19 0.58
CA VAL A 72 2.61 4.81 -0.38
C VAL A 72 2.83 3.30 -0.25
N LEU A 73 2.53 2.57 -1.30
CA LEU A 73 2.76 1.13 -1.42
C LEU A 73 3.96 0.88 -2.32
N VAL A 74 5.00 0.22 -1.81
CA VAL A 74 6.12 -0.23 -2.64
C VAL A 74 5.77 -1.61 -3.22
N ALA A 75 5.74 -1.70 -4.55
CA ALA A 75 5.53 -2.96 -5.24
C ALA A 75 6.69 -3.92 -4.95
N ALA A 76 6.37 -5.19 -4.67
CA ALA A 76 7.37 -6.23 -4.52
C ALA A 76 8.21 -6.36 -5.80
N ALA A 77 9.52 -6.53 -5.63
CA ALA A 77 10.38 -6.94 -6.73
C ALA A 77 10.03 -8.38 -7.12
N HIS A 78 9.89 -8.64 -8.42
CA HIS A 78 9.77 -9.99 -8.98
C HIS A 78 11.00 -10.30 -9.80
#